data_AF-A0AA43LFL4-F1
#
_entry.id   AF-A0AA43LFL4-F1
#
_cell.length_a   1.000
_cell.length_b   1.000
_cell.length_c   1.000
_cell.angle_alpha   90.00
_cell.angle_beta   90.00
_cell.angle_gamma   90.00
#
_symmetry.space_group_name_H-M   'P 1'
#
loop_
_entity.id
_entity.type
_entity.pdbx_description
1 polymer ?
#
loop_
_entity_poly.entity_id
_entity_poly.type
_entity_poly.pdbx_seq_one_letter_code
_entity_poly.pdbx_strand_id
1 'polypeptide(L)'
;MKSKTTAAVLAILLGGIGVHRFYLNQTGLGILYFLFCWTFIPLIVSVIDFIGFLIMDENKFNQKYNTTYPLYPNHTNITVNNGSLQNDSVKSNSSSDEIEKLFDLKEKGIITQEEFEFKKKTLL
;
A
#
# COMPACT_ATOMS: atom_id res chain seq x y z
N MET A 1 2.96 0.04 -7.77
CA MET A 1 3.80 -0.16 -6.57
C MET A 1 5.18 -0.61 -6.99
N LYS A 2 6.23 0.02 -6.47
CA LYS A 2 7.62 -0.35 -6.68
C LYS A 2 7.98 -1.49 -5.73
N SER A 3 8.80 -2.44 -6.17
CA SER A 3 9.18 -3.61 -5.38
C SER A 3 10.60 -3.46 -4.85
N LYS A 4 10.80 -3.80 -3.57
CA LYS A 4 12.12 -3.73 -2.90
C LYS A 4 13.15 -4.63 -3.59
N THR A 5 12.75 -5.88 -3.86
CA THR A 5 13.60 -6.88 -4.52
C THR A 5 14.03 -6.40 -5.90
N THR A 6 13.12 -5.83 -6.68
CA THR A 6 13.44 -5.24 -7.98
C THR A 6 14.44 -4.09 -7.83
N ALA A 7 14.23 -3.16 -6.89
CA ALA A 7 15.18 -2.08 -6.63
C ALA A 7 16.59 -2.59 -6.26
N ALA A 8 16.68 -3.64 -5.43
CA ALA A 8 17.95 -4.26 -5.06
C ALA A 8 18.64 -4.94 -6.25
N VAL A 9 17.90 -5.71 -7.06
CA VAL A 9 18.44 -6.36 -8.26
C VAL A 9 18.94 -5.34 -9.28
N LEU A 10 18.19 -4.24 -9.48
CA LEU A 10 18.66 -3.15 -10.34
C LEU A 10 19.87 -2.43 -9.76
N ALA A 11 19.99 -2.34 -8.43
CA ALA A 11 21.14 -1.69 -7.79
C ALA A 11 22.44 -2.47 -8.03
N ILE A 12 22.41 -3.81 -8.07
CA ILE A 12 23.63 -4.60 -8.30
C ILE A 12 23.96 -4.79 -9.79
N LEU A 13 22.95 -4.93 -10.67
CA LEU A 13 23.18 -5.08 -12.11
C LEU A 13 23.49 -3.76 -12.80
N LEU A 14 22.75 -2.70 -12.47
CA LEU A 14 22.79 -1.39 -13.12
C LEU A 14 23.24 -0.27 -12.16
N GLY A 15 23.90 -0.64 -11.07
CA GLY A 15 24.41 0.26 -10.04
C GLY A 15 25.39 1.30 -10.55
N GLY A 16 26.35 0.87 -11.38
CA GLY A 16 27.37 1.75 -11.96
C GLY A 16 26.81 2.84 -12.89
N ILE A 17 25.61 2.63 -13.45
CA ILE A 17 24.93 3.60 -14.33
C ILE A 17 23.89 4.43 -13.53
N GLY A 18 23.42 3.91 -12.38
CA GLY A 18 22.44 4.61 -11.52
C GLY A 18 20.97 4.37 -11.89
N VAL A 19 20.65 3.38 -12.73
CA VAL A 19 19.27 3.16 -13.23
C VAL A 19 18.28 2.79 -12.11
N HIS A 20 18.74 2.15 -11.05
CA HIS A 20 17.92 1.84 -9.88
C HIS A 20 17.32 3.09 -9.21
N ARG A 21 17.97 4.26 -9.29
CA ARG A 21 17.43 5.54 -8.79
C ARG A 21 16.24 6.02 -9.63
N PHE A 22 16.28 5.81 -10.94
CA PHE A 22 15.13 6.08 -11.83
C PHE A 22 13.94 5.19 -11.50
N TYR A 23 14.21 3.90 -11.19
CA TYR A 23 13.15 2.99 -10.74
C TYR A 23 12.45 3.52 -9.50
N LEU A 24 13.14 4.24 -8.61
CA LEU A 24 12.59 4.82 -7.37
C LEU A 24 11.95 6.20 -7.54
N ASN A 25 11.70 6.67 -8.77
CA ASN A 25 11.27 8.05 -9.08
C ASN A 25 12.26 9.14 -8.61
N GLN A 26 13.52 8.77 -8.33
CA GLN A 26 14.56 9.72 -7.96
C GLN A 26 15.37 10.14 -9.19
N THR A 27 14.68 10.66 -10.20
CA THR A 27 15.23 10.99 -11.52
C THR A 27 16.43 11.93 -11.41
N GLY A 28 16.37 12.98 -10.58
CA GLY A 28 17.49 13.91 -10.39
C GLY A 28 18.78 13.24 -9.89
N LEU A 29 18.67 12.31 -8.93
CA LEU A 29 19.83 11.54 -8.45
C LEU A 29 20.29 10.51 -9.48
N GLY A 30 19.37 9.95 -10.26
CA GLY A 30 19.70 9.07 -11.39
C GLY A 30 20.56 9.77 -12.45
N ILE A 31 20.19 10.99 -12.86
CA ILE A 31 21.01 11.79 -13.80
C ILE A 31 22.39 12.10 -13.20
N LEU A 32 22.45 12.45 -11.91
CA LEU A 32 23.73 12.70 -11.25
C LEU A 32 24.64 11.48 -11.29
N TYR A 33 24.11 10.29 -11.01
CA TYR A 33 24.88 9.04 -11.08
C TYR A 33 25.31 8.72 -12.51
N PHE A 34 24.46 9.00 -13.50
CA PHE A 34 24.80 8.82 -14.90
C PHE A 34 25.96 9.73 -15.35
N LEU A 35 25.98 10.99 -14.91
CA LEU A 35 27.08 11.93 -15.19
C LEU A 35 28.40 11.52 -14.52
N PHE A 36 28.32 10.90 -13.34
CA PHE A 36 29.48 10.40 -12.61
C PHE A 36 29.81 8.93 -12.91
N CYS A 37 29.17 8.25 -13.87
CA CYS A 37 29.37 6.82 -14.11
C CYS A 37 30.83 6.46 -14.46
N TRP A 38 31.56 7.38 -15.09
CA TRP A 38 32.98 7.24 -15.44
C TRP A 38 33.96 7.30 -14.26
N THR A 39 33.55 7.80 -13.08
CA THR A 39 34.45 7.92 -11.92
C THR A 39 34.47 6.66 -11.05
N PHE A 40 33.69 5.63 -11.39
CA PHE A 40 33.43 4.44 -10.58
C PHE A 40 32.81 4.70 -9.18
N ILE A 41 32.66 5.96 -8.76
CA ILE A 41 31.97 6.37 -7.52
C ILE A 41 30.56 5.78 -7.43
N PRO A 42 29.68 5.91 -8.45
CA PRO A 42 28.33 5.36 -8.37
C PRO A 42 28.29 3.83 -8.22
N LEU A 43 29.34 3.10 -8.64
CA LEU A 43 29.45 1.67 -8.38
C LEU A 43 29.53 1.40 -6.87
N ILE A 44 30.40 2.11 -6.15
CA ILE A 44 30.58 1.93 -4.69
C ILE A 44 29.29 2.32 -3.97
N VAL A 45 28.67 3.44 -4.34
CA VAL A 45 27.43 3.87 -3.69
C VAL A 45 26.27 2.91 -3.96
N SER A 46 26.21 2.32 -5.15
CA SER A 46 25.18 1.32 -5.47
C SER A 46 25.27 0.05 -4.64
N VAL A 47 26.48 -0.35 -4.21
CA VAL A 47 26.67 -1.48 -3.29
C VAL A 47 26.15 -1.13 -1.89
N ILE A 48 26.39 0.10 -1.43
CA ILE A 48 25.86 0.59 -0.15
C ILE A 48 24.33 0.64 -0.21
N ASP A 49 23.76 1.16 -1.29
CA ASP A 49 22.31 1.21 -1.49
C ASP A 49 21.71 -0.21 -1.58
N PHE A 50 22.38 -1.15 -2.25
CA PHE A 50 21.97 -2.56 -2.32
C PHE A 50 21.90 -3.21 -0.93
N ILE A 51 22.95 -3.03 -0.11
CA ILE A 51 22.97 -3.53 1.27
C ILE A 51 21.87 -2.85 2.10
N GLY A 52 21.69 -1.54 1.91
CA GLY A 52 20.60 -0.78 2.51
C GLY A 52 19.23 -1.38 2.19
N PHE A 53 18.96 -1.71 0.93
CA PHE A 53 17.69 -2.32 0.52
C PHE A 53 17.51 -3.76 1.02
N LEU A 54 18.59 -4.52 1.19
CA LEU A 54 18.51 -5.86 1.80
C LEU A 54 18.13 -5.80 3.28
N ILE A 55 18.71 -4.85 4.03
CA ILE A 55 18.48 -4.70 5.46
C ILE A 55 17.17 -3.94 5.73
N MET A 56 16.71 -3.11 4.80
CA MET A 56 15.50 -2.32 4.95
C MET A 56 14.24 -3.20 4.95
N ASP A 57 13.36 -2.98 5.92
CA ASP A 57 12.02 -3.58 5.96
C ASP A 57 11.16 -3.12 4.79
N GLU A 58 10.27 -4.01 4.33
CA GLU A 58 9.34 -3.74 3.23
C GLU A 58 8.36 -2.60 3.56
N ASN A 59 7.94 -2.49 4.83
CA ASN A 59 7.12 -1.39 5.32
C ASN A 59 7.83 -0.04 5.18
N LYS A 60 9.11 0.04 5.56
CA LYS A 60 9.91 1.27 5.40
C LYS A 60 10.12 1.60 3.92
N PHE A 61 10.36 0.59 3.08
CA PHE A 61 10.53 0.79 1.65
C PHE A 61 9.25 1.35 1.02
N ASN A 62 8.11 0.74 1.33
CA ASN A 62 6.80 1.19 0.84
C ASN A 62 6.46 2.60 1.34
N GLN A 63 6.75 2.90 2.60
CA GLN A 63 6.56 4.25 3.15
C GLN A 63 7.42 5.30 2.45
N LYS A 64 8.62 4.96 1.99
CA LYS A 64 9.57 5.90 1.39
C LYS A 64 9.41 6.06 -0.13
N TYR A 65 9.05 4.99 -0.83
CA TYR A 65 9.08 4.94 -2.30
C TYR A 65 7.71 4.69 -2.95
N ASN A 66 6.70 4.28 -2.18
CA ASN A 66 5.34 4.00 -2.64
C ASN A 66 4.28 4.91 -1.97
N THR A 67 4.67 6.08 -1.48
CA THR A 67 3.86 7.02 -0.69
C THR A 67 2.75 7.74 -1.47
N THR A 68 2.11 7.08 -2.43
CA THR A 68 0.96 7.65 -3.18
C THR A 68 -0.38 7.42 -2.48
N TYR A 69 -0.40 6.93 -1.25
CA TYR A 69 -1.63 6.95 -0.45
C TYR A 69 -1.29 7.53 0.93
N PRO A 70 -1.83 8.72 1.29
CA PRO A 70 -1.94 9.08 2.69
C PRO A 70 -2.86 8.04 3.32
N LEU A 71 -2.25 7.06 4.00
CA LEU A 71 -2.96 6.22 4.95
C LEU A 71 -3.38 7.18 6.06
N TYR A 72 -4.64 7.60 5.98
CA TYR A 72 -5.31 8.31 7.05
C TYR A 72 -5.12 7.46 8.32
N PRO A 73 -4.66 8.04 9.45
CA PRO A 73 -4.51 7.28 10.67
C PRO A 73 -5.87 6.71 11.04
N ASN A 74 -5.99 5.39 10.97
CA ASN A 74 -7.13 4.69 11.52
C ASN A 74 -7.13 5.00 13.01
N HIS A 75 -8.15 5.70 13.48
CA HIS A 75 -8.36 5.93 14.90
C HIS A 75 -8.64 4.56 15.53
N THR A 76 -7.60 3.94 16.06
CA THR A 76 -7.76 2.70 16.80
C THR A 76 -8.57 3.01 18.06
N ASN A 77 -9.84 2.61 18.06
CA ASN A 77 -10.65 2.55 19.26
C ASN A 77 -9.98 1.53 20.17
N ILE A 78 -9.23 1.99 21.17
CA ILE A 78 -8.64 1.14 22.20
C ILE A 78 -9.80 0.44 22.91
N THR A 79 -10.14 -0.76 22.44
CA THR A 79 -11.00 -1.68 23.17
C THR A 79 -10.05 -2.71 23.77
N VAL A 80 -9.79 -2.55 25.06
CA VAL A 80 -9.14 -3.58 25.88
C VAL A 80 -10.07 -4.79 25.86
N ASN A 81 -9.78 -5.78 25.02
CA ASN A 81 -10.38 -7.10 25.17
C ASN A 81 -9.37 -8.18 24.80
N ASN A 82 -8.99 -8.93 25.83
CA ASN A 82 -8.15 -10.11 25.74
C ASN A 82 -8.86 -11.18 24.92
N GLY A 83 -8.40 -11.41 23.69
CA GLY A 83 -8.86 -12.56 22.91
C GLY A 83 -8.71 -12.38 21.40
N SER A 84 -7.65 -12.98 20.86
CA SER A 84 -7.53 -13.48 19.47
C SER A 84 -7.88 -12.56 18.30
N LEU A 85 -6.81 -12.06 17.65
CA LEU A 85 -6.59 -11.90 16.20
C LEU A 85 -7.72 -11.31 15.35
N GLN A 86 -7.49 -10.06 14.95
CA GLN A 86 -8.28 -9.27 14.00
C GLN A 86 -7.49 -9.04 12.70
N ASN A 87 -8.24 -8.79 11.62
CA ASN A 87 -7.89 -8.02 10.41
C ASN A 87 -7.16 -8.75 9.26
N ASP A 88 -7.45 -8.54 7.97
CA ASP A 88 -8.11 -7.44 7.25
C ASP A 88 -8.76 -7.99 5.97
N SER A 89 -9.99 -7.57 5.65
CA SER A 89 -10.55 -7.68 4.30
C SER A 89 -11.69 -6.68 4.13
N VAL A 90 -11.36 -5.54 3.52
CA VAL A 90 -12.31 -4.54 3.02
C VAL A 90 -13.11 -5.20 1.89
N LYS A 91 -14.36 -5.59 2.19
CA LYS A 91 -15.32 -6.13 1.21
C LYS A 91 -16.09 -4.96 0.59
N SER A 92 -15.97 -4.84 -0.73
CA SER A 92 -16.81 -4.01 -1.60
C SER A 92 -18.29 -4.24 -1.26
N ASN A 93 -19.03 -3.19 -0.90
CA ASN A 93 -20.47 -3.27 -0.62
C ASN A 93 -21.21 -3.65 -1.90
N SER A 94 -21.45 -4.95 -2.08
CA SER A 94 -22.35 -5.46 -3.11
C SER A 94 -23.78 -5.15 -2.67
N SER A 95 -24.67 -4.81 -3.59
CA SER A 95 -26.11 -4.56 -3.31
C SER A 95 -26.76 -5.68 -2.48
N SER A 96 -26.23 -6.90 -2.57
CA SER A 96 -26.62 -8.06 -1.75
C SER A 96 -26.32 -7.88 -0.26
N ASP A 97 -25.14 -7.38 0.10
CA ASP A 97 -24.72 -7.14 1.49
C ASP A 97 -25.55 -5.99 2.13
N GLU A 98 -26.03 -5.04 1.33
CA GLU A 98 -26.93 -3.98 1.79
C GLU A 98 -28.35 -4.47 2.02
N ILE A 99 -28.87 -5.35 1.15
CA ILE A 99 -30.19 -5.98 1.32
C ILE A 99 -30.22 -6.84 2.60
N GLU A 100 -29.13 -7.53 2.92
CA GLU A 100 -29.00 -8.33 4.16
C GLU A 100 -29.10 -7.44 5.41
N LYS A 101 -28.36 -6.33 5.45
CA LYS A 101 -28.45 -5.36 6.57
C LYS A 101 -29.84 -4.75 6.70
N LEU A 102 -30.50 -4.44 5.58
CA LEU A 102 -31.87 -3.93 5.58
C LEU A 102 -32.85 -4.99 6.11
N PHE A 103 -32.62 -6.27 5.83
CA PHE A 103 -33.45 -7.37 6.33
C PHE A 103 -33.31 -7.52 7.85
N ASP A 104 -32.08 -7.48 8.36
CA ASP A 104 -31.81 -7.51 9.80
C ASP A 104 -32.46 -6.34 10.55
N LEU A 105 -32.45 -5.14 9.96
CA LEU A 105 -33.07 -3.95 10.55
C LEU A 105 -34.61 -4.06 10.57
N LYS A 106 -35.19 -4.70 9.56
CA LYS A 106 -36.63 -5.00 9.51
C LYS A 106 -37.00 -6.03 10.58
N GLU A 107 -36.24 -7.11 10.72
CA GLU A 107 -36.48 -8.15 11.73
C GLU A 107 -36.39 -7.59 13.15
N LYS A 108 -35.47 -6.66 13.37
CA LYS A 108 -35.34 -5.91 14.64
C LYS A 108 -36.46 -4.89 14.87
N GLY A 109 -37.37 -4.70 13.92
CA GLY A 109 -38.48 -3.74 14.00
C GLY A 109 -38.06 -2.28 13.90
N ILE A 110 -36.84 -2.00 13.43
CA ILE A 110 -36.26 -0.65 13.33
C ILE A 110 -36.78 0.06 12.08
N ILE A 111 -37.03 -0.69 11.01
CA ILE A 111 -37.64 -0.18 9.78
C ILE A 111 -38.93 -0.92 9.49
N THR A 112 -39.87 -0.25 8.82
CA THR A 112 -41.14 -0.85 8.43
C THR A 112 -40.97 -1.70 7.17
N GLN A 113 -41.93 -2.61 6.93
CA GLN A 113 -41.96 -3.43 5.73
C GLN A 113 -41.99 -2.56 4.45
N GLU A 114 -42.66 -1.41 4.49
CA GLU A 114 -42.77 -0.49 3.35
C GLU A 114 -41.42 0.18 3.02
N GLU A 115 -40.68 0.62 4.04
CA GLU A 115 -39.35 1.21 3.86
C GLU A 115 -38.32 0.19 3.35
N PHE A 116 -38.42 -1.06 3.82
CA PHE A 116 -37.59 -2.16 3.34
C PHE A 116 -37.79 -2.42 1.84
N GLU A 117 -39.06 -2.52 1.39
CA GLU A 117 -39.36 -2.80 -0.02
C GLU A 117 -38.95 -1.64 -0.95
N PHE A 118 -39.12 -0.38 -0.53
CA PHE A 118 -38.68 0.78 -1.31
C PHE A 118 -37.15 0.79 -1.53
N LYS A 119 -36.39 0.48 -0.47
CA LYS A 119 -34.92 0.42 -0.55
C LYS A 119 -34.45 -0.78 -1.36
N LYS A 120 -35.08 -1.95 -1.21
CA LYS A 120 -34.80 -3.14 -2.02
C LYS A 120 -35.01 -2.89 -3.52
N LYS A 121 -36.08 -2.19 -3.91
CA LYS A 121 -36.35 -1.80 -5.30
C LYS A 121 -35.39 -0.74 -5.84
N THR A 122 -34.78 0.06 -4.98
CA THR A 122 -33.79 1.07 -5.39
C THR A 122 -32.42 0.45 -5.68
N LEU A 123 -32.10 -0.67 -5.01
CA LEU A 123 -30.81 -1.36 -5.08
C LEU A 123 -30.76 -2.46 -6.16
N LEU A 124 -31.90 -2.80 -6.76
CA LEU A 124 -32.08 -3.76 -7.86
C LEU A 124 -32.49 -3.04 -9.14
#